data_AF-A0A378MYI8-F1
#
_entry.id   AF-A0A378MYI8-F1
#
_cell.length_a   1.000
_cell.length_b   1.000
_cell.length_c   1.000
_cell.angle_alpha   90.00
_cell.angle_beta   90.00
_cell.angle_gamma   90.00
#
_symmetry.space_group_name_H-M   'P 1'
#
loop_
_entity.id
_entity.type
_entity.pdbx_description
1 polymer ?
#
loop_
_entity_poly.entity_id
_entity_poly.type
_entity_poly.pdbx_seq_one_letter_code
_entity_poly.pdbx_strand_id
1 'polypeptide(L)'
;MPLGNTCYATYLRGNTFEWRLAVGGIVALFHDVLVTIGIFSFLQIEIDLTFVAAILSVVGYSLNDSIVVFDRVRENFSKVRRSSSIEIIDISLSQTLSRTLMTSVTTLFVVLALFYLGGPTLHSFSLALLIGIGFGTYSSIYIAIGVALQLGLKREHMVQPKVEKEGADQDAFIDY
;
A
#
# COMPACT_ATOMS: atom_id res chain seq x y z
N MET A 1 -24.31 -0.42 30.01
CA MET A 1 -23.00 0.27 29.84
C MET A 1 -22.12 -0.56 28.89
N PRO A 2 -22.29 -0.49 27.54
CA PRO A 2 -21.52 -1.33 26.59
C PRO A 2 -20.55 -0.56 25.67
N LEU A 3 -20.42 0.77 25.83
CA LEU A 3 -19.68 1.62 24.89
C LEU A 3 -18.14 1.51 25.04
N GLY A 4 -17.63 1.21 26.24
CA GLY A 4 -16.17 1.17 26.50
C GLY A 4 -15.45 0.03 25.78
N ASN A 5 -15.98 -1.20 25.87
CA ASN A 5 -15.33 -2.38 25.29
C ASN A 5 -15.37 -2.39 23.76
N THR A 6 -16.44 -1.83 23.17
CA THR A 6 -16.57 -1.71 21.72
C THR A 6 -15.55 -0.72 21.16
N CYS A 7 -15.27 0.37 21.89
CA CYS A 7 -14.29 1.37 21.48
C CYS A 7 -12.85 0.82 21.55
N TYR A 8 -12.51 0.11 22.63
CA TYR A 8 -11.19 -0.50 22.79
C TYR A 8 -10.91 -1.61 21.77
N ALA A 9 -11.91 -2.46 21.49
CA ALA A 9 -11.82 -3.50 20.47
C ALA A 9 -11.69 -2.92 19.04
N THR A 10 -12.33 -1.78 18.76
CA THR A 10 -12.22 -1.10 17.46
C THR A 10 -10.86 -0.40 17.31
N TYR A 11 -10.34 0.21 18.38
CA TYR A 11 -9.02 0.86 18.40
C TYR A 11 -7.87 -0.14 18.22
N LEU A 12 -7.89 -1.27 18.95
CA LEU A 12 -6.90 -2.34 18.79
C LEU A 12 -6.91 -2.97 17.38
N ARG A 13 -8.08 -3.02 16.72
CA ARG A 13 -8.20 -3.52 15.34
C ARG A 13 -7.68 -2.56 14.28
N GLY A 14 -7.81 -1.25 14.48
CA GLY A 14 -7.24 -0.25 13.56
C GLY A 14 -5.71 -0.35 13.52
N ASN A 15 -5.07 -0.35 14.69
CA ASN A 15 -3.61 -0.31 14.81
C ASN A 15 -2.91 -1.58 14.27
N THR A 16 -3.53 -2.76 14.42
CA THR A 16 -2.93 -4.04 13.98
C THR A 16 -2.96 -4.24 12.45
N PHE A 17 -3.96 -3.67 11.79
CA PHE A 17 -4.09 -3.69 10.33
C PHE A 17 -3.16 -2.67 9.67
N GLU A 18 -3.10 -1.45 10.23
CA GLU A 18 -2.23 -0.36 9.74
C GLU A 18 -0.75 -0.75 9.78
N TRP A 19 -0.29 -1.44 10.83
CA TRP A 19 1.09 -1.95 10.90
C TRP A 19 1.45 -2.88 9.74
N ARG A 20 0.56 -3.80 9.33
CA ARG A 20 0.84 -4.76 8.26
C ARG A 20 0.94 -4.08 6.89
N LEU A 21 0.09 -3.08 6.65
CA LEU A 21 0.17 -2.24 5.45
C LEU A 21 1.44 -1.39 5.46
N ALA A 22 1.80 -0.80 6.60
CA ALA A 22 3.02 -0.02 6.74
C ALA A 22 4.27 -0.86 6.43
N VAL A 23 4.36 -2.09 6.95
CA VAL A 23 5.46 -3.01 6.63
C VAL A 23 5.48 -3.36 5.14
N GLY A 24 4.32 -3.65 4.53
CA GLY A 24 4.23 -3.90 3.09
C GLY A 24 4.74 -2.73 2.25
N GLY A 25 4.40 -1.50 2.63
CA GLY A 25 4.87 -0.28 1.97
C GLY A 25 6.39 -0.09 2.12
N ILE A 26 6.94 -0.28 3.32
CA ILE A 26 8.40 -0.17 3.55
C ILE A 26 9.17 -1.19 2.70
N VAL A 27 8.68 -2.43 2.61
CA VAL A 27 9.33 -3.47 1.79
C VAL A 27 9.29 -3.12 0.30
N ALA A 28 8.17 -2.58 -0.19
CA ALA A 28 8.07 -2.11 -1.57
C ALA A 28 9.07 -0.98 -1.87
N LEU A 29 9.20 0.00 -0.98
CA LEU A 29 10.20 1.07 -1.13
C LEU A 29 11.63 0.56 -1.10
N PHE A 30 11.92 -0.38 -0.20
CA PHE A 30 13.24 -0.98 -0.11
C PHE A 30 13.59 -1.71 -1.41
N HIS A 31 12.64 -2.43 -2.01
CA HIS A 31 12.79 -3.01 -3.33
C HIS A 31 13.07 -1.95 -4.41
N ASP A 32 12.33 -0.84 -4.44
CA ASP A 32 12.50 0.22 -5.43
C ASP A 32 13.90 0.85 -5.38
N VAL A 33 14.39 1.12 -4.17
CA VAL A 33 15.74 1.68 -3.94
C VAL A 33 16.82 0.65 -4.32
N LEU A 34 16.65 -0.62 -3.94
CA LEU A 34 17.59 -1.67 -4.29
C LEU A 34 17.70 -1.89 -5.79
N VAL A 35 16.57 -1.92 -6.51
CA VAL A 35 16.56 -2.08 -7.97
C VAL A 35 17.24 -0.89 -8.64
N THR A 36 16.96 0.33 -8.18
CA THR A 36 17.58 1.54 -8.74
C THR A 36 19.09 1.55 -8.53
N ILE A 37 19.57 1.26 -7.32
CA ILE A 37 21.01 1.16 -7.03
C ILE A 37 21.65 0.02 -7.81
N GLY A 38 20.99 -1.13 -7.90
CA GLY A 38 21.48 -2.30 -8.64
C GLY A 38 21.71 -2.02 -10.12
N ILE A 39 20.78 -1.30 -10.77
CA ILE A 39 20.92 -0.92 -12.17
C ILE A 39 22.03 0.12 -12.35
N PHE A 40 22.15 1.10 -11.46
CA PHE A 40 23.24 2.08 -11.51
C PHE A 40 24.62 1.42 -11.35
N SER A 41 24.71 0.46 -10.43
CA SER A 41 25.93 -0.33 -10.24
C SER A 41 26.26 -1.18 -11.46
N PHE A 42 25.26 -1.74 -12.15
CA PHE A 42 25.45 -2.52 -13.37
C PHE A 42 25.91 -1.67 -14.55
N LEU A 43 25.33 -0.46 -14.69
CA LEU A 43 25.68 0.49 -15.75
C LEU A 43 26.96 1.29 -15.44
N GLN A 44 27.59 1.07 -14.29
CA GLN A 44 28.77 1.79 -13.81
C GLN A 44 28.62 3.32 -13.87
N ILE A 45 27.41 3.81 -13.55
CA ILE A 45 27.13 5.24 -13.48
C ILE A 45 27.57 5.77 -12.12
N GLU A 46 28.24 6.92 -12.12
CA GLU A 46 28.67 7.57 -10.88
C GLU A 46 27.48 7.98 -10.02
N ILE A 47 27.56 7.66 -8.73
CA ILE A 47 26.59 8.08 -7.72
C ILE A 47 27.02 9.46 -7.23
N ASP A 48 26.31 10.48 -7.67
CA ASP A 48 26.54 11.88 -7.32
C ASP A 48 25.42 12.43 -6.41
N LEU A 49 25.49 13.72 -6.08
CA LEU A 49 24.46 14.37 -5.27
C LEU A 49 23.09 14.41 -5.99
N THR A 50 23.10 14.46 -7.33
CA THR A 50 21.86 14.46 -8.12
C THR A 50 21.16 13.11 -8.04
N PHE A 51 21.91 12.00 -8.05
CA PHE A 51 21.36 10.67 -7.80
C PHE A 51 20.64 10.58 -6.45
N VAL A 52 21.24 11.09 -5.38
CA VAL A 52 20.61 11.07 -4.04
C VAL A 52 19.29 11.85 -4.04
N ALA A 53 19.24 13.01 -4.71
CA ALA A 53 18.01 13.79 -4.87
C ALA A 53 16.94 13.04 -5.69
N ALA A 54 17.35 12.28 -6.71
CA ALA A 54 16.44 11.46 -7.50
C ALA A 54 15.83 10.34 -6.65
N ILE A 55 16.64 9.63 -5.85
CA ILE A 55 16.14 8.57 -4.96
C ILE A 55 15.13 9.12 -3.96
N LEU A 56 15.41 10.27 -3.34
CA LEU A 56 14.45 10.92 -2.43
C LEU A 56 13.11 11.23 -3.11
N SER A 57 13.17 11.67 -4.37
CA SER A 57 11.98 11.95 -5.18
C SER A 57 11.20 10.68 -5.51
N VAL A 58 11.89 9.59 -5.89
CA VAL A 58 11.28 8.28 -6.16
C VAL A 58 10.58 7.73 -4.92
N VAL A 59 11.22 7.82 -3.75
CA VAL A 59 10.63 7.39 -2.48
C VAL A 59 9.33 8.15 -2.20
N GLY A 60 9.32 9.47 -2.41
CA GLY A 60 8.11 10.29 -2.26
C GLY A 60 6.99 9.88 -3.22
N TYR A 61 7.34 9.60 -4.49
CA TYR A 61 6.38 9.16 -5.51
C TYR A 61 5.79 7.78 -5.20
N SER A 62 6.63 6.79 -4.87
CA SER A 62 6.22 5.42 -4.55
C SER A 62 5.43 5.34 -3.23
N LEU A 63 5.78 6.17 -2.23
CA LEU A 63 5.00 6.33 -1.01
C LEU A 63 3.60 6.89 -1.28
N ASN A 64 3.50 7.92 -2.11
CA ASN A 64 2.22 8.50 -2.48
C ASN A 64 1.28 7.43 -3.10
N ASP A 65 1.80 6.65 -4.03
CA ASP A 65 1.01 5.60 -4.70
C ASP A 65 0.60 4.51 -3.70
N SER A 66 1.50 4.10 -2.81
CA SER A 66 1.21 3.12 -1.75
C SER A 66 0.12 3.61 -0.78
N ILE A 67 0.16 4.88 -0.35
CA ILE A 67 -0.84 5.45 0.59
C ILE A 67 -2.23 5.43 -0.03
N VAL A 68 -2.37 5.87 -1.29
CA VAL A 68 -3.68 5.89 -1.98
C VAL A 68 -4.28 4.49 -2.08
N VAL A 69 -3.45 3.49 -2.39
CA VAL A 69 -3.87 2.08 -2.44
C VAL A 69 -4.29 1.59 -1.05
N PHE A 70 -3.47 1.83 -0.02
CA PHE A 70 -3.74 1.41 1.35
C PHE A 70 -5.01 2.03 1.92
N ASP A 71 -5.24 3.32 1.68
CA ASP A 71 -6.45 4.01 2.08
C ASP A 71 -7.67 3.38 1.42
N ARG A 72 -7.58 3.05 0.12
CA ARG A 72 -8.71 2.42 -0.58
C ARG A 72 -8.97 1.00 -0.13
N VAL A 73 -7.92 0.23 0.14
CA VAL A 73 -8.02 -1.11 0.74
C VAL A 73 -8.76 -1.00 2.08
N ARG A 74 -8.31 -0.12 2.98
CA ARG A 74 -8.93 0.13 4.28
C ARG A 74 -10.41 0.52 4.15
N GLU A 75 -10.73 1.43 3.25
CA GLU A 75 -12.10 1.90 3.02
C GLU A 75 -13.04 0.77 2.55
N ASN A 76 -12.60 -0.02 1.56
CA ASN A 76 -13.41 -1.11 1.00
C ASN A 76 -13.59 -2.27 1.99
N PHE A 77 -12.60 -2.53 2.85
CA PHE A 77 -12.72 -3.50 3.93
C PHE A 77 -13.84 -3.17 4.93
N SER A 78 -14.13 -1.88 5.16
CA SER A 78 -15.24 -1.43 6.01
C SER A 78 -16.59 -1.48 5.29
N LYS A 79 -16.62 -1.13 3.99
CA LYS A 79 -17.86 -1.04 3.20
C LYS A 79 -18.38 -2.39 2.71
N VAL A 80 -17.49 -3.31 2.35
CA VAL A 80 -17.87 -4.59 1.71
C VAL A 80 -17.97 -5.70 2.75
N ARG A 81 -19.20 -5.93 3.23
CA ARG A 81 -19.50 -6.87 4.33
C ARG A 81 -19.51 -8.37 3.95
N ARG A 82 -19.44 -8.74 2.65
CA ARG A 82 -19.58 -10.15 2.19
C ARG A 82 -18.55 -10.71 1.18
N SER A 83 -17.57 -9.94 0.70
CA SER A 83 -16.48 -10.42 -0.22
C SER A 83 -15.15 -10.86 0.41
N SER A 84 -14.49 -11.90 -0.08
CA SER A 84 -13.21 -12.39 0.48
C SER A 84 -12.11 -11.30 0.55
N SER A 85 -11.08 -11.46 1.42
CA SER A 85 -9.98 -10.46 1.51
C SER A 85 -9.35 -10.14 0.15
N ILE A 86 -9.19 -11.17 -0.69
CA ILE A 86 -8.58 -11.03 -2.01
C ILE A 86 -9.48 -10.25 -2.97
N GLU A 87 -10.79 -10.46 -2.90
CA GLU A 87 -11.78 -9.78 -3.73
C GLU A 87 -11.92 -8.30 -3.34
N ILE A 88 -11.86 -7.99 -2.04
CA ILE A 88 -11.83 -6.60 -1.56
C ILE A 88 -10.59 -5.87 -2.08
N ILE A 89 -9.44 -6.53 -2.03
CA ILE A 89 -8.17 -6.01 -2.53
C ILE A 89 -8.23 -5.78 -4.04
N ASP A 90 -8.76 -6.73 -4.81
CA ASP A 90 -8.91 -6.62 -6.26
C ASP A 90 -9.83 -5.44 -6.68
N ILE A 91 -10.93 -5.25 -5.94
CA ILE A 91 -11.80 -4.09 -6.13
C ILE A 91 -11.06 -2.78 -5.82
N SER A 92 -10.29 -2.73 -4.72
CA SER A 92 -9.49 -1.55 -4.34
C SER A 92 -8.40 -1.24 -5.36
N LEU A 93 -7.72 -2.26 -5.86
CA LEU A 93 -6.72 -2.18 -6.92
C LEU A 93 -7.32 -1.58 -8.17
N SER A 94 -8.39 -2.17 -8.70
CA SER A 94 -9.05 -1.69 -9.91
C SER A 94 -9.52 -0.24 -9.82
N GLN A 95 -9.94 0.21 -8.63
CA GLN A 95 -10.37 1.59 -8.39
C GLN A 95 -9.22 2.60 -8.30
N THR A 96 -8.04 2.17 -7.86
CA THR A 96 -6.87 3.04 -7.66
C THR A 96 -5.93 3.03 -8.87
N LEU A 97 -5.90 1.93 -9.61
CA LEU A 97 -5.02 1.69 -10.76
C LEU A 97 -5.11 2.80 -11.81
N SER A 98 -6.32 3.23 -12.18
CA SER A 98 -6.47 4.31 -13.18
C SER A 98 -5.87 5.63 -12.70
N ARG A 99 -5.95 5.94 -11.41
CA ARG A 99 -5.38 7.17 -10.84
C ARG A 99 -3.86 7.10 -10.81
N THR A 100 -3.32 6.02 -10.24
CA THR A 100 -1.87 5.83 -10.07
C THR A 100 -1.16 5.68 -11.42
N LEU A 101 -1.78 5.00 -12.39
CA LEU A 101 -1.24 4.92 -13.75
C LEU A 101 -1.25 6.28 -14.47
N MET A 102 -2.31 7.08 -14.32
CA MET A 102 -2.32 8.41 -14.96
C MET A 102 -1.26 9.34 -14.37
N THR A 103 -1.05 9.31 -13.05
CA THR A 103 0.01 10.11 -12.42
C THR A 103 1.39 9.61 -12.79
N SER A 104 1.62 8.29 -12.85
CA SER A 104 2.93 7.72 -13.19
C SER A 104 3.29 7.94 -14.65
N VAL A 105 2.34 7.76 -15.56
CA VAL A 105 2.55 8.02 -16.99
C VAL A 105 2.86 9.50 -17.23
N THR A 106 2.11 10.41 -16.59
CA THR A 106 2.34 11.86 -16.76
C THR A 106 3.71 12.28 -16.23
N THR A 107 4.14 11.73 -15.08
CA THR A 107 5.48 11.99 -14.53
C THR A 107 6.58 11.37 -15.40
N LEU A 108 6.37 10.15 -15.93
CA LEU A 108 7.29 9.53 -16.89
C LEU A 108 7.47 10.38 -18.14
N PHE A 109 6.41 10.99 -18.68
CA PHE A 109 6.53 11.92 -19.81
C PHE A 109 7.45 13.11 -19.49
N VAL A 110 7.31 13.71 -18.31
CA VAL A 110 8.17 14.82 -17.85
C VAL A 110 9.62 14.34 -17.68
N VAL A 111 9.83 13.18 -17.06
CA VAL A 111 11.16 12.62 -16.84
C VAL A 111 11.85 12.22 -18.15
N LEU A 112 11.10 11.69 -19.12
CA LEU A 112 11.62 11.41 -20.46
C LEU A 112 12.06 12.70 -21.16
N ALA A 113 11.28 13.78 -21.06
CA ALA A 113 11.70 15.07 -21.58
C ALA A 113 12.98 15.56 -20.89
N LEU A 114 13.10 15.41 -19.56
CA LEU A 114 14.34 15.73 -18.82
C LEU A 114 15.52 14.86 -19.23
N PHE A 115 15.30 13.59 -19.55
CA PHE A 115 16.36 12.68 -19.97
C PHE A 115 16.95 13.07 -21.33
N TYR A 116 16.11 13.43 -22.30
CA TYR A 116 16.56 13.83 -23.63
C TYR A 116 16.98 15.30 -23.73
N LEU A 117 16.35 16.21 -22.97
CA LEU A 117 16.55 17.66 -23.08
C LEU A 117 17.29 18.30 -21.90
N GLY A 118 17.51 17.58 -20.79
CA GLY A 118 18.05 18.13 -19.55
C GLY A 118 19.58 18.28 -19.50
N GLY A 119 20.30 17.72 -20.47
CA GLY A 119 21.76 17.82 -20.55
C GLY A 119 22.53 16.90 -19.58
N PRO A 120 23.88 16.98 -19.56
CA PRO A 120 24.73 16.00 -18.88
C PRO A 120 24.52 15.93 -17.36
N THR A 121 24.33 17.08 -16.72
CA THR A 121 24.16 17.18 -15.26
C THR A 121 22.87 16.53 -14.77
N LEU A 122 21.81 16.54 -15.58
CA LEU A 122 20.51 15.94 -15.22
C LEU A 122 20.34 14.53 -15.78
N HIS A 123 21.33 14.00 -16.50
CA HIS A 123 21.21 12.69 -17.13
C HIS A 123 21.12 11.58 -16.09
N SER A 124 22.04 11.54 -15.12
CA SER A 124 22.01 10.58 -14.01
C SER A 124 20.75 10.75 -13.14
N PHE A 125 20.33 12.00 -12.90
CA PHE A 125 19.10 12.31 -12.17
C PHE A 125 17.84 11.75 -12.86
N SER A 126 17.67 12.07 -14.14
CA SER A 126 16.51 11.66 -14.93
C SER A 126 16.49 10.16 -15.18
N LEU A 127 17.65 9.52 -15.36
CA LEU A 127 17.77 8.06 -15.47
C LEU A 127 17.35 7.38 -14.15
N ALA A 128 17.77 7.90 -12.99
CA ALA A 128 17.34 7.40 -11.69
C ALA A 128 15.82 7.55 -11.48
N LEU A 129 15.24 8.70 -11.85
CA LEU A 129 13.80 8.91 -11.81
C LEU A 129 13.05 7.96 -12.76
N LEU A 130 13.57 7.74 -13.97
CA LEU A 130 12.92 6.90 -14.98
C LEU A 130 12.81 5.46 -14.50
N ILE A 131 13.91 4.92 -13.97
CA ILE A 131 13.96 3.57 -13.39
C ILE A 131 13.08 3.52 -12.16
N GLY A 132 13.25 4.45 -11.22
CA GLY A 132 12.55 4.44 -9.94
C GLY A 132 11.03 4.54 -10.09
N ILE A 133 10.52 5.42 -10.96
CA ILE A 133 9.08 5.54 -11.22
C ILE A 133 8.58 4.33 -12.02
N GLY A 134 9.35 3.86 -13.00
CA GLY A 134 9.00 2.70 -13.81
C GLY A 134 8.78 1.44 -12.97
N PHE A 135 9.74 1.10 -12.11
CA PHE A 135 9.62 -0.06 -11.21
C PHE A 135 8.73 0.23 -9.99
N GLY A 136 8.75 1.46 -9.47
CA GLY A 136 7.99 1.86 -8.28
C GLY A 136 6.48 1.84 -8.47
N THR A 137 5.98 2.17 -9.66
CA THR A 137 4.54 2.09 -9.97
C THR A 137 4.04 0.65 -9.90
N TYR A 138 4.84 -0.32 -10.36
CA TYR A 138 4.49 -1.74 -10.25
C TYR A 138 4.63 -2.24 -8.81
N SER A 139 5.74 -1.90 -8.15
CA SER A 139 6.07 -2.37 -6.80
C SER A 139 5.09 -1.87 -5.73
N SER A 140 4.75 -0.57 -5.74
CA SER A 140 3.79 0.04 -4.81
C SER A 140 2.40 -0.57 -4.86
N ILE A 141 2.02 -1.19 -5.98
CA ILE A 141 0.72 -1.82 -6.18
C ILE A 141 0.79 -3.33 -5.86
N TYR A 142 1.72 -4.06 -6.49
CA TYR A 142 1.74 -5.52 -6.42
C TYR A 142 2.57 -6.06 -5.26
N ILE A 143 3.76 -5.49 -4.99
CA ILE A 143 4.64 -5.96 -3.92
C ILE A 143 4.07 -5.55 -2.57
N ALA A 144 3.61 -4.31 -2.44
CA ALA A 144 3.04 -3.79 -1.19
C ALA A 144 1.83 -4.63 -0.71
N ILE A 145 0.90 -4.92 -1.63
CA ILE A 145 -0.29 -5.74 -1.33
C ILE A 145 0.09 -7.22 -1.15
N GLY A 146 1.00 -7.76 -1.96
CA GLY A 146 1.46 -9.14 -1.85
C GLY A 146 2.09 -9.43 -0.48
N VAL A 147 2.95 -8.55 -0.01
CA VAL A 147 3.56 -8.65 1.33
C VAL A 147 2.49 -8.49 2.43
N ALA A 148 1.57 -7.53 2.27
CA ALA A 148 0.50 -7.35 3.25
C ALA A 148 -0.44 -8.57 3.33
N LEU A 149 -0.70 -9.25 2.21
CA LEU A 149 -1.44 -10.52 2.15
C LEU A 149 -0.69 -11.65 2.88
N GLN A 150 0.62 -11.78 2.65
CA GLN A 150 1.48 -12.77 3.30
C GLN A 150 1.59 -12.57 4.81
N LEU A 151 1.57 -11.31 5.28
CA LEU A 151 1.49 -10.95 6.71
C LEU A 151 0.11 -11.24 7.33
N GLY A 152 -0.76 -11.94 6.59
CA GLY A 152 -1.98 -12.51 7.10
C GLY A 152 -3.12 -11.51 7.14
N LEU A 153 -3.29 -10.66 6.11
CA LEU A 153 -4.51 -9.87 5.85
C LEU A 153 -5.75 -10.78 5.70
N LYS A 154 -6.15 -11.40 6.81
CA LYS A 154 -7.29 -12.28 6.94
C LYS A 154 -8.46 -11.46 7.44
N ARG A 155 -9.59 -11.63 6.76
CA ARG A 155 -10.89 -11.04 7.09
C ARG A 155 -11.38 -11.37 8.50
N GLU A 156 -10.83 -12.41 9.11
CA GLU A 156 -11.08 -12.85 10.49
C GLU A 156 -10.77 -11.73 11.50
N HIS A 157 -9.77 -10.88 11.23
CA HIS A 157 -9.52 -9.66 12.01
C HIS A 157 -10.51 -8.52 11.71
N MET A 158 -11.54 -8.76 10.88
CA MET A 158 -12.63 -7.83 10.53
C MET A 158 -14.05 -8.33 10.89
N VAL A 159 -14.22 -9.57 11.32
CA VAL A 159 -15.55 -10.10 11.69
C VAL A 159 -15.65 -10.14 13.21
N GLN A 160 -16.68 -9.53 13.79
CA GLN A 160 -17.02 -9.76 15.21
C GLN A 160 -17.30 -11.27 15.35
N PRO A 161 -16.79 -11.99 16.36
CA PRO A 161 -17.42 -13.26 16.69
C PRO A 161 -18.89 -12.91 16.95
N LYS A 162 -19.79 -13.53 16.19
CA LYS A 162 -21.22 -13.42 16.43
C LYS A 162 -21.37 -13.88 17.88
N VAL A 163 -21.60 -12.95 18.81
CA VAL A 163 -21.92 -13.29 20.19
C VAL A 163 -23.23 -14.06 20.06
N GLU A 164 -23.11 -15.38 20.08
CA GLU A 164 -24.22 -16.27 20.32
C GLU A 164 -24.78 -15.81 21.66
N LYS A 165 -26.02 -15.30 21.63
CA LYS A 165 -26.77 -15.06 22.86
C LYS A 165 -27.10 -16.43 23.44
N GLU A 166 -26.14 -17.05 24.13
CA GLU A 166 -26.48 -18.03 25.15
C GLU A 166 -27.17 -17.27 26.29
N GLY A 167 -28.42 -17.65 26.58
CA GLY A 167 -29.13 -17.19 27.78
C GLY A 167 -30.49 -16.52 27.57
N ALA A 168 -31.33 -16.99 26.65
CA ALA A 168 -32.76 -16.66 26.66
C ALA A 168 -33.64 -17.90 26.44
N ASP A 169 -33.23 -19.03 27.04
CA ASP A 169 -34.07 -20.22 27.19
C ASP A 169 -34.06 -20.63 28.67
N GLN A 170 -34.65 -19.75 29.48
CA GLN A 170 -35.07 -19.99 30.86
C GLN A 170 -36.00 -18.83 31.22
N ASP A 171 -37.30 -19.10 31.16
CA ASP A 171 -38.43 -18.36 31.77
C ASP A 171 -39.79 -18.86 31.22
N ALA A 172 -39.79 -19.83 30.30
CA ALA A 172 -40.92 -20.75 30.16
C ALA A 172 -40.72 -21.93 31.12
N PHE A 173 -41.72 -22.21 31.97
CA PHE A 173 -41.83 -23.29 32.96
C PHE A 173 -41.19 -23.05 34.34
N ILE A 174 -41.87 -22.27 35.21
CA ILE A 174 -42.40 -22.78 36.49
C ILE A 174 -43.78 -22.13 36.75
N ASP A 175 -44.80 -22.98 36.81
CA ASP A 175 -46.20 -22.74 37.24
C ASP A 175 -46.32 -22.23 38.69
N TYR A 176 -47.23 -21.26 38.95
CA TYR A 176 -48.53 -21.46 39.60
C TYR A 176 -49.33 -20.15 39.68
#